data_AF-A0A2V2RF45-F1
#
_entry.id   AF-A0A2V2RF45-F1
#
_cell.length_a   1.000
_cell.length_b   1.000
_cell.length_c   1.000
_cell.angle_alpha   90.00
_cell.angle_beta   90.00
_cell.angle_gamma   90.00
#
_symmetry.space_group_name_H-M   'P 1'
#
loop_
_entity.id
_entity.type
_entity.pdbx_description
1 polymer ?
#
loop_
_entity_poly.entity_id
_entity_poly.type
_entity_poly.pdbx_seq_one_letter_code
_entity_poly.pdbx_strand_id
1 'polypeptide(L)'
;MPARLVDVVNVKDWGAKGDNIANDRAAIQAAIDAALAAGGGIVFFPPGAYTIGTGGLTCGSENPNISVNFFGGGKDSSGVYGANHSGYLISKGSATYDAISRIDSIAVENGSTTVGTGGIRITRQGACVLDSNIAGFIGIDAVDAIGASIASVSGVGIIGNLVTPPPMCTAGTIGIAIGSGMIYGCRLMGAWDIAFALSGYGSAISASSTESCNIGVRVGWSPRSLSNPTVAGEYPAYGAVVEGLQTEQLQIAVELYRAHGCVVHGNAFTGTVGIAHGNVTAMSWSGGQAHVTTQDNPNGIPDGSWLLVNVNWLPIGHPWRQTMMQQVTVTGPNTFHFAMNDPGTPWPGNTSWFYAQGPSIRCRIATECAIIANQAGHNAPYPIDLDYDGQAQHRNNVYVCDDVNRGWLMPTDTSNIAAWHFDRCGSPIRHPSDPGIAPSNPNAKMHVADLPGNFTPVNEFFPPGPFEGQEYDVIDGSAFGFAPPHDAGFADRVIGGGNGRYKVRYDGQHWRRIG
;
A
#
# COMPACT_ATOMS: atom_id res chain seq x y z
N MET A 1 -9.29 14.28 -50.52
CA MET A 1 -8.03 13.56 -50.23
C MET A 1 -8.35 12.06 -50.15
N PRO A 2 -7.44 11.14 -50.54
CA PRO A 2 -7.75 9.71 -50.54
C PRO A 2 -7.81 9.15 -49.11
N ALA A 3 -8.72 8.22 -48.88
CA ALA A 3 -9.20 7.72 -47.57
C ALA A 3 -8.19 6.94 -46.70
N ARG A 4 -6.88 7.14 -46.88
CA ARG A 4 -5.81 6.47 -46.10
C ARG A 4 -4.92 7.41 -45.27
N LEU A 5 -5.15 8.71 -45.34
CA LEU A 5 -4.52 9.73 -44.48
C LEU A 5 -5.49 10.29 -43.42
N VAL A 6 -6.72 9.77 -43.36
CA VAL A 6 -7.80 10.27 -42.48
C VAL A 6 -7.67 9.73 -41.04
N ASP A 7 -6.76 8.78 -40.80
CA ASP A 7 -6.66 8.05 -39.53
C ASP A 7 -5.89 8.82 -38.45
N VAL A 8 -5.16 9.89 -38.81
CA VAL A 8 -4.33 10.67 -37.88
C VAL A 8 -4.70 12.14 -37.95
N VAL A 9 -5.16 12.69 -36.83
CA VAL A 9 -5.52 14.08 -36.63
C VAL A 9 -4.44 14.75 -35.76
N ASN A 10 -3.59 15.56 -36.37
CA ASN A 10 -2.53 16.27 -35.65
C ASN A 10 -3.08 17.55 -35.01
N VAL A 11 -2.92 17.72 -33.69
CA VAL A 11 -3.45 18.89 -32.96
C VAL A 11 -2.90 20.23 -33.46
N LYS A 12 -1.70 20.27 -34.06
CA LYS A 12 -1.11 21.50 -34.62
C LYS A 12 -1.83 21.95 -35.90
N ASP A 13 -2.43 21.02 -36.66
CA ASP A 13 -3.24 21.37 -37.84
C ASP A 13 -4.56 22.08 -37.43
N TRP A 14 -4.95 21.94 -36.16
CA TRP A 14 -6.09 22.63 -35.54
C TRP A 14 -5.71 23.89 -34.76
N GLY A 15 -4.43 24.29 -34.82
CA GLY A 15 -3.94 25.54 -34.24
C GLY A 15 -3.35 25.43 -32.83
N ALA A 16 -3.14 24.22 -32.30
CA ALA A 16 -2.43 24.04 -31.04
C ALA A 16 -0.96 24.45 -31.21
N LYS A 17 -0.41 25.22 -30.27
CA LYS A 17 0.97 25.70 -30.32
C LYS A 17 1.95 24.76 -29.63
N GLY A 18 1.59 24.25 -28.45
CA GLY A 18 2.47 23.43 -27.62
C GLY A 18 3.68 24.21 -27.08
N ASP A 19 3.52 25.51 -26.81
CA ASP A 19 4.58 26.44 -26.41
C ASP A 19 4.62 26.73 -24.90
N ASN A 20 3.85 25.99 -24.10
CA ASN A 20 3.66 26.16 -22.65
C ASN A 20 3.04 27.52 -22.22
N ILE A 21 2.52 28.32 -23.17
CA ILE A 21 2.00 29.67 -22.90
C ILE A 21 0.57 29.78 -23.43
N ALA A 22 0.34 29.39 -24.67
CA ALA A 22 -0.97 29.44 -25.28
C ALA A 22 -1.89 28.39 -24.66
N ASN A 23 -3.15 28.79 -24.46
CA ASN A 23 -4.20 27.86 -24.12
C ASN A 23 -4.63 27.09 -25.37
N ASP A 24 -4.19 25.85 -25.48
CA ASP A 24 -4.38 24.98 -26.64
C ASP A 24 -5.69 24.17 -26.58
N ARG A 25 -6.51 24.36 -25.52
CA ARG A 25 -7.71 23.55 -25.28
C ARG A 25 -8.66 23.51 -26.48
N ALA A 26 -8.96 24.66 -27.06
CA ALA A 26 -9.94 24.74 -28.15
C ALA A 26 -9.45 24.01 -29.42
N ALA A 27 -8.17 24.14 -29.74
CA ALA A 27 -7.55 23.46 -30.88
C ALA A 27 -7.52 21.94 -30.68
N ILE A 28 -7.13 21.49 -29.49
CA ILE A 28 -7.07 20.06 -29.15
C ILE A 28 -8.48 19.45 -29.13
N GLN A 29 -9.46 20.14 -28.55
CA GLN A 29 -10.85 19.66 -28.56
C GLN A 29 -11.37 19.54 -30.00
N ALA A 30 -11.09 20.50 -30.87
CA ALA A 30 -11.51 20.42 -32.28
C ALA A 30 -10.87 19.23 -33.02
N ALA A 31 -9.61 18.89 -32.71
CA ALA A 31 -8.96 17.69 -33.23
C ALA A 31 -9.64 16.40 -32.74
N ILE A 32 -10.00 16.34 -31.45
CA ILE A 32 -10.75 15.21 -30.87
C ILE A 32 -12.13 15.08 -31.53
N ASP A 33 -12.87 16.19 -31.66
CA ASP A 33 -14.20 16.21 -32.27
C ASP A 33 -14.15 15.74 -33.73
N ALA A 34 -13.10 16.09 -34.47
CA ALA A 34 -12.89 15.62 -35.83
C ALA A 34 -12.62 14.12 -35.91
N ALA A 35 -11.81 13.56 -35.00
CA ALA A 35 -11.59 12.12 -34.91
C ALA A 35 -12.89 11.37 -34.55
N LEU A 36 -13.66 11.89 -33.59
CA LEU A 36 -14.97 11.33 -33.23
C LEU A 36 -15.94 11.35 -34.42
N ALA A 37 -16.01 12.46 -35.16
CA ALA A 37 -16.88 12.59 -36.34
C ALA A 37 -16.46 11.67 -37.51
N ALA A 38 -15.16 11.34 -37.61
CA ALA A 38 -14.64 10.40 -38.59
C ALA A 38 -14.90 8.92 -38.22
N GLY A 39 -15.50 8.65 -37.05
CA GLY A 39 -15.75 7.30 -36.55
C GLY A 39 -14.64 6.74 -35.67
N GLY A 40 -13.66 7.56 -35.28
CA GLY A 40 -12.49 7.19 -34.50
C GLY A 40 -11.19 7.61 -35.17
N GLY A 41 -10.07 7.12 -34.63
CA GLY A 41 -8.73 7.35 -35.20
C GLY A 41 -7.68 7.67 -34.15
N ILE A 42 -6.64 8.37 -34.58
CA ILE A 42 -5.53 8.82 -33.73
C ILE A 42 -5.56 10.34 -33.65
N VAL A 43 -5.56 10.89 -32.44
CA VAL A 43 -5.24 12.28 -32.16
C VAL A 43 -3.75 12.34 -31.79
N PHE A 44 -2.96 12.94 -32.66
CA PHE A 44 -1.51 13.00 -32.52
C PHE A 44 -1.05 14.34 -31.93
N PHE A 45 -0.17 14.25 -30.92
CA PHE A 45 0.46 15.36 -30.23
C PHE A 45 1.95 15.40 -30.59
N PRO A 46 2.38 16.25 -31.53
CA PRO A 46 3.81 16.48 -31.76
C PRO A 46 4.54 16.93 -30.47
N PRO A 47 5.88 16.96 -30.46
CA PRO A 47 6.62 17.55 -29.35
C PRO A 47 6.14 18.98 -29.04
N GLY A 48 5.90 19.23 -27.75
CA GLY A 48 5.32 20.47 -27.24
C GLY A 48 4.65 20.31 -25.88
N ALA A 49 4.52 21.42 -25.16
CA ALA A 49 3.80 21.51 -23.91
C ALA A 49 2.47 22.24 -24.12
N TYR A 50 1.37 21.49 -24.07
CA TYR A 50 0.04 21.94 -24.42
C TYR A 50 -0.75 22.30 -23.16
N THR A 51 -0.77 23.59 -22.80
CA THR A 51 -1.54 24.03 -21.63
C THR A 51 -3.02 24.18 -21.99
N ILE A 52 -3.92 23.67 -21.14
CA ILE A 52 -5.38 23.74 -21.36
C ILE A 52 -6.14 24.53 -20.29
N GLY A 53 -5.40 25.20 -19.40
CA GLY A 53 -5.95 26.06 -18.35
C GLY A 53 -6.76 25.27 -17.31
N THR A 54 -8.00 25.69 -17.04
CA THR A 54 -8.91 25.07 -16.06
C THR A 54 -9.98 24.19 -16.71
N GLY A 55 -9.92 23.96 -18.04
CA GLY A 55 -10.88 23.14 -18.76
C GLY A 55 -10.34 21.73 -19.04
N GLY A 56 -11.25 20.76 -19.16
CA GLY A 56 -10.95 19.40 -19.59
C GLY A 56 -11.19 19.17 -21.09
N LEU A 57 -10.69 18.04 -21.58
CA LEU A 57 -10.88 17.49 -22.92
C LEU A 57 -11.87 16.32 -22.84
N THR A 58 -12.90 16.38 -23.70
CA THR A 58 -13.96 15.38 -23.75
C THR A 58 -13.76 14.48 -24.96
N CYS A 59 -13.65 13.18 -24.73
CA CYS A 59 -13.51 12.14 -25.75
C CYS A 59 -14.54 11.02 -25.52
N GLY A 60 -15.80 11.38 -25.63
CA GLY A 60 -16.93 10.46 -25.47
C GLY A 60 -17.83 10.44 -26.70
N SER A 61 -18.64 9.40 -26.84
CA SER A 61 -19.57 9.23 -27.95
C SER A 61 -20.90 8.62 -27.52
N GLU A 62 -21.95 8.86 -28.30
CA GLU A 62 -23.22 8.14 -28.21
C GLU A 62 -23.22 6.84 -29.04
N ASN A 63 -22.14 6.57 -29.78
CA ASN A 63 -21.93 5.33 -30.51
C ASN A 63 -20.85 4.47 -29.81
N PRO A 64 -21.17 3.24 -29.36
CA PRO A 64 -20.22 2.38 -28.64
C PRO A 64 -19.05 1.91 -29.49
N ASN A 65 -19.15 2.01 -30.82
CA ASN A 65 -18.14 1.50 -31.75
C ASN A 65 -17.04 2.51 -32.11
N ILE A 66 -17.11 3.75 -31.58
CA ILE A 66 -16.09 4.77 -31.83
C ILE A 66 -14.91 4.58 -30.88
N SER A 67 -13.70 4.67 -31.43
CA SER A 67 -12.44 4.45 -30.71
C SER A 67 -11.42 5.51 -31.11
N VAL A 68 -10.91 6.25 -30.13
CA VAL A 68 -9.93 7.31 -30.31
C VAL A 68 -8.69 6.98 -29.50
N ASN A 69 -7.54 7.09 -30.15
CA ASN A 69 -6.23 6.90 -29.54
C ASN A 69 -5.50 8.24 -29.45
N PHE A 70 -4.92 8.55 -28.30
CA PHE A 70 -4.06 9.70 -28.08
C PHE A 70 -2.62 9.23 -28.16
N PHE A 71 -1.84 9.80 -29.07
CA PHE A 71 -0.42 9.47 -29.23
C PHE A 71 0.43 10.74 -29.17
N GLY A 72 1.37 10.80 -28.25
CA GLY A 72 2.40 11.84 -28.24
C GLY A 72 3.67 11.46 -28.98
N GLY A 73 4.58 12.42 -29.14
CA GLY A 73 5.92 12.20 -29.68
C GLY A 73 6.91 11.58 -28.68
N GLY A 74 6.45 11.22 -27.47
CA GLY A 74 7.23 10.71 -26.35
C GLY A 74 6.82 11.39 -25.05
N LYS A 75 6.71 10.62 -23.95
CA LYS A 75 6.19 11.11 -22.66
C LYS A 75 6.96 12.26 -22.03
N ASP A 76 8.23 12.43 -22.41
CA ASP A 76 9.08 13.54 -21.95
C ASP A 76 9.17 14.68 -22.98
N SER A 77 8.48 14.57 -24.12
CA SER A 77 8.52 15.53 -25.24
C SER A 77 7.16 16.14 -25.57
N SER A 78 6.07 15.43 -25.31
CA SER A 78 4.69 15.86 -25.55
C SER A 78 3.90 15.77 -24.25
N GLY A 79 3.18 16.83 -23.88
CA GLY A 79 2.38 16.82 -22.65
C GLY A 79 1.16 17.73 -22.67
N VAL A 80 0.08 17.29 -22.04
CA VAL A 80 -1.15 18.05 -21.81
C VAL A 80 -1.23 18.45 -20.34
N TYR A 81 -1.24 19.76 -20.10
CA TYR A 81 -1.11 20.33 -18.76
C TYR A 81 -2.34 21.17 -18.39
N GLY A 82 -3.06 20.75 -17.36
CA GLY A 82 -4.12 21.52 -16.72
C GLY A 82 -3.60 22.23 -15.47
N ALA A 83 -3.91 23.51 -15.32
CA ALA A 83 -3.43 24.30 -14.18
C ALA A 83 -4.21 24.01 -12.89
N ASN A 84 -5.53 23.98 -12.97
CA ASN A 84 -6.42 23.70 -11.82
C ASN A 84 -7.80 23.28 -12.33
N HIS A 85 -7.86 22.17 -13.07
CA HIS A 85 -9.12 21.69 -13.62
C HIS A 85 -9.90 20.88 -12.57
N SER A 86 -11.13 21.32 -12.28
CA SER A 86 -12.07 20.59 -11.43
C SER A 86 -12.74 19.46 -12.23
N GLY A 87 -12.04 18.33 -12.34
CA GLY A 87 -12.46 17.14 -13.07
C GLY A 87 -11.27 16.31 -13.52
N TYR A 88 -11.50 15.41 -14.49
CA TYR A 88 -10.43 14.70 -15.19
C TYR A 88 -10.06 15.45 -16.46
N LEU A 89 -8.76 15.71 -16.69
CA LEU A 89 -8.32 16.44 -17.89
C LEU A 89 -8.67 15.74 -19.18
N ILE A 90 -8.58 14.41 -19.21
CA ILE A 90 -8.99 13.59 -20.34
C ILE A 90 -10.00 12.56 -19.85
N SER A 91 -11.22 12.65 -20.36
CA SER A 91 -12.30 11.70 -20.03
C SER A 91 -13.37 11.70 -21.12
N LYS A 92 -14.33 10.77 -21.02
CA LYS A 92 -15.54 10.77 -21.87
C LYS A 92 -16.49 11.95 -21.62
N GLY A 93 -16.25 12.76 -20.58
CA GLY A 93 -17.19 13.78 -20.10
C GLY A 93 -18.56 13.18 -19.76
N SER A 94 -19.62 13.83 -20.23
CA SER A 94 -21.01 13.41 -19.99
C SER A 94 -21.55 12.39 -21.00
N ALA A 95 -20.76 11.99 -22.01
CA ALA A 95 -21.24 11.08 -23.05
C ALA A 95 -21.56 9.68 -22.50
N THR A 96 -22.43 8.94 -23.19
CA THR A 96 -22.80 7.57 -22.79
C THR A 96 -21.61 6.61 -22.86
N TYR A 97 -20.89 6.60 -23.97
CA TYR A 97 -19.77 5.69 -24.20
C TYR A 97 -18.43 6.42 -24.14
N ASP A 98 -17.45 5.74 -23.56
CA ASP A 98 -16.07 6.17 -23.58
C ASP A 98 -15.40 5.79 -24.90
N ALA A 99 -14.98 6.79 -25.65
CA ALA A 99 -14.30 6.59 -26.92
C ALA A 99 -12.79 6.42 -26.72
N ILE A 100 -12.24 6.67 -25.54
CA ILE A 100 -10.80 6.57 -25.28
C ILE A 100 -10.39 5.10 -25.28
N SER A 101 -9.59 4.68 -26.27
CA SER A 101 -9.04 3.32 -26.33
C SER A 101 -7.59 3.24 -25.89
N ARG A 102 -6.79 4.28 -26.15
CA ARG A 102 -5.37 4.31 -25.84
C ARG A 102 -4.91 5.72 -25.57
N ILE A 103 -4.08 5.90 -24.56
CA ILE A 103 -3.25 7.07 -24.36
C ILE A 103 -1.80 6.58 -24.30
N ASP A 104 -0.93 7.15 -25.13
CA ASP A 104 0.41 6.64 -25.32
C ASP A 104 1.43 7.75 -25.56
N SER A 105 2.64 7.58 -25.03
CA SER A 105 3.80 8.41 -25.36
C SER A 105 3.57 9.90 -25.07
N ILE A 106 2.81 10.22 -24.02
CA ILE A 106 2.43 11.60 -23.67
C ILE A 106 2.37 11.81 -22.15
N ALA A 107 2.70 13.01 -21.68
CA ALA A 107 2.43 13.42 -20.31
C ALA A 107 1.00 13.96 -20.15
N VAL A 108 0.33 13.64 -19.04
CA VAL A 108 -0.96 14.22 -18.67
C VAL A 108 -0.91 14.64 -17.20
N GLU A 109 -1.01 15.95 -16.96
CA GLU A 109 -0.80 16.51 -15.62
C GLU A 109 -1.89 17.51 -15.25
N ASN A 110 -2.62 17.22 -14.17
CA ASN A 110 -3.61 18.13 -13.61
C ASN A 110 -3.11 18.74 -12.30
N GLY A 111 -2.77 20.02 -12.28
CA GLY A 111 -2.33 20.74 -11.08
C GLY A 111 -3.42 20.95 -10.02
N SER A 112 -4.66 20.48 -10.23
CA SER A 112 -5.72 20.64 -9.23
C SER A 112 -5.48 19.78 -7.99
N THR A 113 -5.56 20.41 -6.82
CA THR A 113 -5.57 19.74 -5.51
C THR A 113 -6.99 19.39 -5.03
N THR A 114 -8.00 19.59 -5.88
CA THR A 114 -9.39 19.35 -5.51
C THR A 114 -9.64 17.84 -5.43
N VAL A 115 -10.26 17.39 -4.33
CA VAL A 115 -10.58 15.97 -4.13
C VAL A 115 -11.45 15.45 -5.28
N GLY A 116 -11.11 14.26 -5.80
CA GLY A 116 -11.84 13.60 -6.88
C GLY A 116 -11.51 14.12 -8.30
N THR A 117 -10.55 15.03 -8.44
CA THR A 117 -10.02 15.46 -9.74
C THR A 117 -8.84 14.60 -10.18
N GLY A 118 -8.49 14.63 -11.47
CA GLY A 118 -7.36 13.86 -11.95
C GLY A 118 -6.87 14.18 -13.36
N GLY A 119 -5.86 13.43 -13.81
CA GLY A 119 -5.33 13.51 -15.17
C GLY A 119 -6.22 12.77 -16.16
N ILE A 120 -6.28 11.45 -16.01
CA ILE A 120 -6.93 10.56 -16.97
C ILE A 120 -8.05 9.78 -16.30
N ARG A 121 -9.22 9.72 -16.94
CA ARG A 121 -10.26 8.73 -16.61
C ARG A 121 -10.67 7.94 -17.85
N ILE A 122 -10.60 6.62 -17.72
CA ILE A 122 -11.04 5.65 -18.73
C ILE A 122 -12.03 4.66 -18.13
N THR A 123 -13.09 4.36 -18.88
CA THR A 123 -14.15 3.42 -18.50
C THR A 123 -14.45 2.41 -19.62
N ARG A 124 -13.78 2.51 -20.77
CA ARG A 124 -13.94 1.59 -21.91
C ARG A 124 -13.30 0.24 -21.63
N GLN A 125 -13.93 -0.84 -22.10
CA GLN A 125 -13.33 -2.17 -22.11
C GLN A 125 -12.05 -2.21 -22.95
N GLY A 126 -10.98 -2.78 -22.40
CA GLY A 126 -9.69 -2.92 -23.07
C GLY A 126 -8.93 -1.61 -23.28
N ALA A 127 -9.35 -0.51 -22.62
CA ALA A 127 -8.63 0.75 -22.70
C ALA A 127 -7.23 0.63 -22.08
N CYS A 128 -6.28 1.38 -22.65
CA CYS A 128 -4.90 1.33 -22.21
C CYS A 128 -4.28 2.72 -22.01
N VAL A 129 -3.35 2.80 -21.07
CA VAL A 129 -2.46 3.95 -20.87
C VAL A 129 -1.04 3.43 -20.84
N LEU A 130 -0.23 3.81 -21.82
CA LEU A 130 1.07 3.21 -22.08
C LEU A 130 2.15 4.29 -22.18
N ASP A 131 3.36 3.98 -21.72
CA ASP A 131 4.56 4.84 -21.89
C ASP A 131 4.25 6.33 -21.68
N SER A 132 3.68 6.68 -20.52
CA SER A 132 3.12 8.01 -20.26
C SER A 132 3.61 8.55 -18.92
N ASN A 133 3.65 9.87 -18.79
CA ASN A 133 3.89 10.53 -17.52
C ASN A 133 2.57 11.05 -16.94
N ILE A 134 2.36 10.89 -15.64
CA ILE A 134 1.15 11.37 -14.97
C ILE A 134 1.47 12.22 -13.74
N ALA A 135 0.66 13.25 -13.54
CA ALA A 135 0.59 13.97 -12.27
C ALA A 135 -0.86 14.43 -12.02
N GLY A 136 -1.27 14.46 -10.76
CA GLY A 136 -2.62 14.86 -10.41
C GLY A 136 -3.01 14.52 -8.98
N PHE A 137 -4.19 14.96 -8.56
CA PHE A 137 -4.80 14.41 -7.35
C PHE A 137 -5.08 12.92 -7.53
N ILE A 138 -5.70 12.57 -8.66
CA ILE A 138 -5.71 11.21 -9.21
C ILE A 138 -4.92 11.21 -10.53
N GLY A 139 -3.92 10.36 -10.68
CA GLY A 139 -3.18 10.25 -11.94
C GLY A 139 -4.01 9.57 -13.03
N ILE A 140 -4.39 8.32 -12.81
CA ILE A 140 -5.25 7.52 -13.68
C ILE A 140 -6.37 6.85 -12.88
N ASP A 141 -7.62 7.12 -13.26
CA ASP A 141 -8.81 6.36 -12.83
C ASP A 141 -9.27 5.44 -13.95
N ALA A 142 -8.99 4.15 -13.80
CA ALA A 142 -9.44 3.09 -14.68
C ALA A 142 -10.29 2.05 -13.93
N VAL A 143 -10.91 2.44 -12.82
CA VAL A 143 -11.64 1.49 -11.97
C VAL A 143 -12.92 0.98 -12.66
N ASP A 144 -13.54 1.77 -13.54
CA ASP A 144 -14.74 1.36 -14.29
C ASP A 144 -14.41 0.64 -15.61
N ALA A 145 -13.13 0.60 -16.00
CA ALA A 145 -12.70 -0.07 -17.22
C ALA A 145 -12.56 -1.58 -16.99
N ILE A 146 -13.10 -2.38 -17.91
CA ILE A 146 -12.96 -3.84 -17.88
C ILE A 146 -11.71 -4.22 -18.68
N GLY A 147 -10.75 -4.90 -18.03
CA GLY A 147 -9.52 -5.32 -18.69
C GLY A 147 -8.61 -4.16 -19.09
N ALA A 148 -8.53 -3.11 -18.26
CA ALA A 148 -7.62 -2.00 -18.49
C ALA A 148 -6.16 -2.47 -18.51
N SER A 149 -5.32 -1.89 -19.37
CA SER A 149 -3.89 -2.17 -19.41
C SER A 149 -3.10 -0.89 -19.22
N ILE A 150 -2.44 -0.76 -18.06
CA ILE A 150 -1.62 0.41 -17.72
C ILE A 150 -0.18 -0.04 -17.65
N ALA A 151 0.69 0.46 -18.53
CA ALA A 151 2.05 -0.05 -18.60
C ALA A 151 3.10 1.01 -18.89
N SER A 152 4.29 0.86 -18.29
CA SER A 152 5.41 1.80 -18.46
C SER A 152 5.03 3.25 -18.11
N VAL A 153 4.10 3.43 -17.17
CA VAL A 153 3.68 4.75 -16.71
C VAL A 153 4.58 5.18 -15.55
N SER A 154 5.10 6.40 -15.66
CA SER A 154 5.77 7.08 -14.54
C SER A 154 4.94 8.25 -14.03
N GLY A 155 5.07 8.60 -12.76
CA GLY A 155 4.32 9.74 -12.24
C GLY A 155 4.72 10.21 -10.86
N VAL A 156 4.40 11.47 -10.58
CA VAL A 156 4.67 12.15 -9.31
C VAL A 156 3.39 12.79 -8.78
N GLY A 157 3.12 12.59 -7.49
CA GLY A 157 1.93 13.12 -6.83
C GLY A 157 2.03 14.63 -6.61
N ILE A 158 0.91 15.26 -6.30
CA ILE A 158 0.91 16.69 -5.95
C ILE A 158 1.39 16.87 -4.50
N ILE A 159 2.48 17.60 -4.33
CA ILE A 159 3.06 17.94 -3.03
C ILE A 159 2.05 18.80 -2.24
N GLY A 160 1.58 18.29 -1.11
CA GLY A 160 0.78 19.05 -0.13
C GLY A 160 1.68 19.86 0.83
N ASN A 161 1.12 20.90 1.45
CA ASN A 161 1.84 21.76 2.41
C ASN A 161 2.36 20.96 3.63
N LEU A 162 3.61 21.24 4.01
CA LEU A 162 4.58 20.39 4.72
C LEU A 162 4.49 20.54 6.26
N VAL A 163 3.56 19.89 6.95
CA VAL A 163 3.49 20.03 8.43
C VAL A 163 3.63 18.72 9.21
N THR A 164 3.59 17.53 8.60
CA THR A 164 3.83 16.28 9.33
C THR A 164 4.69 15.25 8.56
N PRO A 165 5.55 14.51 9.28
CA PRO A 165 6.54 13.57 8.73
C PRO A 165 5.92 12.27 8.16
N PRO A 166 6.70 11.45 7.41
CA PRO A 166 6.49 11.14 6.00
C PRO A 166 5.54 9.98 5.70
N PRO A 167 5.17 9.83 4.40
CA PRO A 167 5.48 10.75 3.32
C PRO A 167 4.41 11.81 3.16
N MET A 168 4.91 12.97 2.77
CA MET A 168 4.24 14.27 2.75
C MET A 168 3.37 14.34 1.49
N CYS A 169 2.32 13.56 1.47
CA CYS A 169 1.34 13.52 0.39
C CYS A 169 0.07 14.27 0.79
N THR A 170 -0.62 14.84 -0.19
CA THR A 170 -2.00 15.30 0.01
C THR A 170 -2.87 14.06 0.27
N ALA A 171 -3.58 14.03 1.40
CA ALA A 171 -4.43 12.88 1.75
C ALA A 171 -5.47 12.61 0.63
N GLY A 172 -5.67 11.33 0.31
CA GLY A 172 -6.58 10.87 -0.72
C GLY A 172 -6.05 10.91 -2.15
N THR A 173 -4.80 11.34 -2.40
CA THR A 173 -4.22 11.26 -3.73
C THR A 173 -3.96 9.82 -4.15
N ILE A 174 -4.23 9.50 -5.41
CA ILE A 174 -4.03 8.16 -5.96
C ILE A 174 -3.26 8.26 -7.27
N GLY A 175 -2.14 7.54 -7.38
CA GLY A 175 -1.37 7.52 -8.63
C GLY A 175 -2.14 6.81 -9.74
N ILE A 176 -2.34 5.50 -9.59
CA ILE A 176 -3.08 4.68 -10.56
C ILE A 176 -4.11 3.83 -9.81
N ALA A 177 -5.37 3.89 -10.25
CA ALA A 177 -6.43 3.05 -9.72
C ALA A 177 -7.05 2.16 -10.82
N ILE A 178 -7.15 0.85 -10.56
CA ILE A 178 -7.78 -0.11 -11.47
C ILE A 178 -8.80 -1.00 -10.76
N GLY A 179 -9.84 -1.39 -11.49
CA GLY A 179 -10.92 -2.25 -11.00
C GLY A 179 -10.93 -3.63 -11.68
N SER A 180 -10.40 -3.71 -12.89
CA SER A 180 -10.20 -4.96 -13.62
C SER A 180 -9.13 -4.72 -14.68
N GLY A 181 -8.12 -5.60 -14.73
CA GLY A 181 -7.00 -5.45 -15.64
C GLY A 181 -5.65 -5.43 -14.92
N MET A 182 -4.64 -4.84 -15.55
CA MET A 182 -3.25 -4.97 -15.12
C MET A 182 -2.48 -3.65 -15.16
N ILE A 183 -1.69 -3.44 -14.12
CA ILE A 183 -0.61 -2.45 -14.04
C ILE A 183 0.72 -3.20 -14.21
N TYR A 184 1.56 -2.80 -15.17
CA TYR A 184 2.83 -3.47 -15.43
C TYR A 184 3.98 -2.51 -15.73
N GLY A 185 5.14 -2.69 -15.11
CA GLY A 185 6.31 -1.87 -15.42
C GLY A 185 6.15 -0.40 -15.04
N CYS A 186 5.27 -0.07 -14.09
CA CYS A 186 5.01 1.32 -13.70
C CYS A 186 5.92 1.78 -12.56
N ARG A 187 6.25 3.06 -12.53
CA ARG A 187 7.08 3.68 -11.47
C ARG A 187 6.44 4.97 -10.96
N LEU A 188 5.92 4.94 -9.75
CA LEU A 188 5.30 6.11 -9.13
C LEU A 188 6.17 6.61 -7.98
N MET A 189 6.55 7.89 -7.99
CA MET A 189 7.47 8.45 -7.01
C MET A 189 6.88 9.70 -6.38
N GLY A 190 6.91 9.79 -5.05
CA GLY A 190 6.65 11.01 -4.30
C GLY A 190 5.18 11.43 -4.23
N ALA A 191 4.80 11.93 -3.05
CA ALA A 191 3.58 12.71 -2.80
C ALA A 191 2.24 12.05 -3.16
N TRP A 192 2.23 10.73 -3.36
CA TRP A 192 1.00 9.93 -3.41
C TRP A 192 0.64 9.43 -2.01
N ASP A 193 -0.62 9.58 -1.60
CA ASP A 193 -1.15 8.87 -0.45
C ASP A 193 -1.24 7.37 -0.77
N ILE A 194 -1.75 7.04 -1.95
CA ILE A 194 -1.75 5.67 -2.47
C ILE A 194 -1.13 5.68 -3.86
N ALA A 195 0.01 5.00 -4.04
CA ALA A 195 0.59 4.91 -5.38
C ALA A 195 -0.29 4.07 -6.31
N PHE A 196 -0.65 2.86 -5.88
CA PHE A 196 -1.50 1.95 -6.65
C PHE A 196 -2.72 1.51 -5.84
N ALA A 197 -3.91 1.72 -6.38
CA ALA A 197 -5.17 1.28 -5.77
C ALA A 197 -5.78 0.15 -6.61
N LEU A 198 -6.01 -1.00 -5.99
CA LEU A 198 -6.62 -2.17 -6.62
C LEU A 198 -8.00 -2.41 -6.03
N SER A 199 -9.02 -2.53 -6.87
CA SER A 199 -10.38 -2.88 -6.45
C SER A 199 -11.05 -3.77 -7.49
N GLY A 200 -12.36 -4.05 -7.32
CA GLY A 200 -13.15 -4.77 -8.33
C GLY A 200 -12.72 -6.23 -8.47
N TYR A 201 -12.63 -6.73 -9.71
CA TYR A 201 -12.41 -8.14 -10.02
C TYR A 201 -11.15 -8.34 -10.87
N GLY A 202 -10.22 -9.13 -10.35
CA GLY A 202 -9.01 -9.54 -11.07
C GLY A 202 -8.10 -8.37 -11.44
N SER A 203 -8.02 -7.35 -10.58
CA SER A 203 -7.04 -6.27 -10.71
C SER A 203 -5.65 -6.75 -10.30
N ALA A 204 -4.65 -6.52 -11.13
CA ALA A 204 -3.29 -7.01 -10.89
C ALA A 204 -2.24 -5.91 -11.05
N ILE A 205 -1.17 -6.02 -10.28
CA ILE A 205 0.06 -5.25 -10.47
C ILE A 205 1.25 -6.20 -10.56
N SER A 206 2.12 -5.96 -11.53
CA SER A 206 3.34 -6.75 -11.75
C SER A 206 4.52 -5.86 -12.15
N ALA A 207 5.74 -6.26 -11.77
CA ALA A 207 7.00 -5.63 -12.16
C ALA A 207 7.02 -4.10 -12.01
N SER A 208 6.46 -3.58 -10.92
CA SER A 208 6.27 -2.14 -10.72
C SER A 208 7.01 -1.67 -9.47
N SER A 209 7.25 -0.36 -9.37
CA SER A 209 7.97 0.22 -8.24
C SER A 209 7.30 1.47 -7.73
N THR A 210 7.46 1.73 -6.43
CA THR A 210 7.02 3.00 -5.83
C THR A 210 7.92 3.46 -4.70
N GLU A 211 8.08 4.77 -4.59
CA GLU A 211 8.98 5.41 -3.62
C GLU A 211 8.36 6.67 -3.02
N SER A 212 8.62 6.94 -1.74
CA SER A 212 8.20 8.17 -1.04
C SER A 212 6.67 8.45 -1.06
N CYS A 213 5.85 7.40 -0.92
CA CYS A 213 4.38 7.41 -0.90
C CYS A 213 3.83 6.78 0.38
N ASN A 214 2.63 7.15 0.83
CA ASN A 214 2.16 6.71 2.16
C ASN A 214 1.89 5.21 2.12
N ILE A 215 1.07 4.78 1.16
CA ILE A 215 0.79 3.39 0.85
C ILE A 215 1.27 3.08 -0.57
N GLY A 216 2.06 2.01 -0.71
CA GLY A 216 2.53 1.55 -2.01
C GLY A 216 1.39 0.97 -2.83
N VAL A 217 0.81 -0.13 -2.35
CA VAL A 217 -0.38 -0.75 -2.92
C VAL A 217 -1.47 -0.83 -1.87
N ARG A 218 -2.65 -0.29 -2.17
CA ARG A 218 -3.85 -0.49 -1.36
C ARG A 218 -4.84 -1.36 -2.10
N VAL A 219 -5.04 -2.57 -1.60
CA VAL A 219 -6.06 -3.50 -2.08
C VAL A 219 -7.37 -3.18 -1.37
N GLY A 220 -8.44 -3.10 -2.16
CA GLY A 220 -9.79 -2.74 -1.75
C GLY A 220 -10.04 -1.24 -1.61
N TRP A 221 -9.41 -0.45 -2.48
CA TRP A 221 -9.55 1.00 -2.50
C TRP A 221 -9.77 1.52 -3.90
N SER A 222 -10.53 2.62 -4.01
CA SER A 222 -10.86 3.25 -5.28
C SER A 222 -10.96 4.77 -5.12
N PRO A 223 -10.82 5.56 -6.21
CA PRO A 223 -11.14 7.00 -6.22
C PRO A 223 -12.62 7.33 -5.92
N ARG A 224 -13.44 6.31 -5.72
CA ARG A 224 -14.85 6.37 -5.33
C ARG A 224 -15.17 5.24 -4.35
N SER A 225 -15.93 5.52 -3.30
CA SER A 225 -16.33 4.51 -2.31
C SER A 225 -17.71 3.93 -2.62
N LEU A 226 -18.02 2.76 -2.04
CA LEU A 226 -19.37 2.18 -2.12
C LEU A 226 -20.45 3.08 -1.51
N SER A 227 -20.10 3.88 -0.50
CA SER A 227 -21.03 4.78 0.19
C SER A 227 -21.10 6.17 -0.43
N ASN A 228 -20.09 6.57 -1.20
CA ASN A 228 -20.01 7.86 -1.86
C ASN A 228 -19.19 7.78 -3.17
N PRO A 229 -19.84 7.90 -4.34
CA PRO A 229 -19.17 7.76 -5.62
C PRO A 229 -18.24 8.92 -6.00
N THR A 230 -18.17 9.99 -5.20
CA THR A 230 -17.36 11.18 -5.48
C THR A 230 -16.12 11.32 -4.61
N VAL A 231 -15.92 10.42 -3.64
CA VAL A 231 -14.79 10.49 -2.70
C VAL A 231 -14.05 9.16 -2.69
N ALA A 232 -12.72 9.23 -2.72
CA ALA A 232 -11.86 8.07 -2.59
C ALA A 232 -12.17 7.31 -1.29
N GLY A 233 -12.21 5.99 -1.39
CA GLY A 233 -12.57 5.19 -0.24
C GLY A 233 -12.66 3.71 -0.54
N GLU A 234 -13.30 3.06 0.42
CA GLU A 234 -13.47 1.62 0.49
C GLU A 234 -14.22 1.06 -0.71
N TYR A 235 -13.60 0.08 -1.38
CA TYR A 235 -14.19 -0.62 -2.51
C TYR A 235 -13.62 -2.04 -2.61
N PRO A 236 -14.40 -3.11 -2.40
CA PRO A 236 -13.88 -4.48 -2.32
C PRO A 236 -13.02 -4.89 -3.51
N ALA A 237 -12.06 -5.77 -3.25
CA ALA A 237 -11.23 -6.40 -4.27
C ALA A 237 -11.41 -7.92 -4.23
N TYR A 238 -11.66 -8.52 -5.38
CA TYR A 238 -11.86 -9.95 -5.57
C TYR A 238 -10.78 -10.50 -6.51
N GLY A 239 -9.93 -11.38 -6.02
CA GLY A 239 -8.87 -11.99 -6.82
C GLY A 239 -7.79 -11.00 -7.26
N ALA A 240 -7.54 -9.93 -6.48
CA ALA A 240 -6.47 -9.00 -6.81
C ALA A 240 -5.09 -9.63 -6.60
N VAL A 241 -4.13 -9.27 -7.46
CA VAL A 241 -2.77 -9.81 -7.41
C VAL A 241 -1.75 -8.69 -7.27
N VAL A 242 -0.85 -8.83 -6.30
CA VAL A 242 0.29 -7.95 -6.08
C VAL A 242 1.57 -8.75 -6.21
N GLU A 243 2.29 -8.55 -7.30
CA GLU A 243 3.53 -9.27 -7.57
C GLU A 243 4.64 -8.37 -8.13
N GLY A 244 5.90 -8.78 -7.94
CA GLY A 244 7.04 -8.06 -8.48
C GLY A 244 7.07 -6.58 -8.11
N LEU A 245 6.51 -6.21 -6.95
CA LEU A 245 6.51 -4.85 -6.43
C LEU A 245 7.83 -4.60 -5.70
N GLN A 246 8.53 -3.53 -6.09
CA GLN A 246 9.61 -2.96 -5.30
C GLN A 246 9.10 -1.69 -4.60
N THR A 247 9.35 -1.56 -3.30
CA THR A 247 9.03 -0.35 -2.56
C THR A 247 10.23 0.27 -1.87
N GLU A 248 10.23 1.60 -1.71
CA GLU A 248 11.24 2.34 -0.94
C GLU A 248 10.62 3.57 -0.24
N GLN A 249 11.07 3.90 0.97
CA GLN A 249 10.62 5.09 1.73
C GLN A 249 9.09 5.26 1.85
N LEU A 250 8.35 4.17 2.08
CA LEU A 250 6.90 4.21 2.33
C LEU A 250 6.57 4.13 3.83
N GLN A 251 5.33 4.49 4.19
CA GLN A 251 4.77 4.10 5.49
C GLN A 251 4.25 2.67 5.45
N ILE A 252 3.56 2.26 4.39
CA ILE A 252 3.01 0.91 4.24
C ILE A 252 3.31 0.40 2.83
N ALA A 253 3.87 -0.80 2.68
CA ALA A 253 4.12 -1.34 1.34
C ALA A 253 2.82 -1.83 0.70
N VAL A 254 2.12 -2.74 1.38
CA VAL A 254 0.85 -3.32 0.94
C VAL A 254 -0.16 -3.29 2.08
N GLU A 255 -1.34 -2.73 1.83
CA GLU A 255 -2.48 -2.81 2.74
C GLU A 255 -3.62 -3.61 2.09
N LEU A 256 -4.12 -4.61 2.81
CA LEU A 256 -5.28 -5.41 2.43
C LEU A 256 -6.52 -4.95 3.21
N TYR A 257 -7.50 -4.38 2.51
CA TYR A 257 -8.79 -4.00 3.05
C TYR A 257 -9.92 -4.58 2.21
N ARG A 258 -10.85 -5.33 2.81
CA ARG A 258 -11.91 -6.07 2.09
C ARG A 258 -11.36 -6.81 0.86
N ALA A 259 -10.23 -7.47 1.09
CA ALA A 259 -9.55 -8.29 0.12
C ALA A 259 -10.13 -9.70 0.19
N HIS A 260 -10.64 -10.19 -0.94
CA HIS A 260 -11.26 -11.51 -1.06
C HIS A 260 -10.51 -12.32 -2.11
N GLY A 261 -9.92 -13.45 -1.74
CA GLY A 261 -9.20 -14.29 -2.70
C GLY A 261 -7.94 -13.64 -3.29
N CYS A 262 -7.38 -12.62 -2.63
CA CYS A 262 -6.26 -11.83 -3.18
C CYS A 262 -4.91 -12.49 -2.88
N VAL A 263 -3.92 -12.26 -3.73
CA VAL A 263 -2.56 -12.82 -3.61
C VAL A 263 -1.52 -11.71 -3.56
N VAL A 264 -0.64 -11.75 -2.56
CA VAL A 264 0.52 -10.86 -2.42
C VAL A 264 1.78 -11.73 -2.42
N HIS A 265 2.53 -11.74 -3.52
CA HIS A 265 3.69 -12.63 -3.64
C HIS A 265 4.89 -12.08 -4.39
N GLY A 266 6.09 -12.57 -4.07
CA GLY A 266 7.31 -12.28 -4.81
C GLY A 266 7.66 -10.80 -4.85
N ASN A 267 7.37 -10.06 -3.77
CA ASN A 267 7.61 -8.63 -3.66
C ASN A 267 8.86 -8.33 -2.83
N ALA A 268 9.51 -7.20 -3.12
CA ALA A 268 10.65 -6.68 -2.39
C ALA A 268 10.27 -5.37 -1.68
N PHE A 269 9.87 -5.48 -0.40
CA PHE A 269 9.54 -4.30 0.39
C PHE A 269 10.80 -3.79 1.08
N THR A 270 11.35 -2.69 0.57
CA THR A 270 12.59 -2.10 1.08
C THR A 270 12.36 -0.70 1.64
N GLY A 271 13.31 -0.22 2.44
CA GLY A 271 13.17 1.03 3.16
C GLY A 271 14.32 1.21 4.14
N THR A 272 15.50 1.46 3.61
CA THR A 272 16.75 1.40 4.39
C THR A 272 16.85 2.52 5.43
N VAL A 273 16.25 3.68 5.17
CA VAL A 273 16.14 4.81 6.09
C VAL A 273 15.11 5.79 5.52
N GLY A 274 14.22 6.35 6.34
CA GLY A 274 13.43 7.52 5.93
C GLY A 274 14.34 8.73 5.63
N ILE A 275 13.77 9.90 5.37
CA ILE A 275 14.56 11.15 5.37
C ILE A 275 14.91 11.48 6.83
N ALA A 276 16.15 11.88 7.11
CA ALA A 276 16.57 12.23 8.48
C ALA A 276 15.71 13.39 8.99
N HIS A 277 15.05 13.19 10.13
CA HIS A 277 14.14 14.19 10.68
C HIS A 277 14.87 15.26 11.49
N GLY A 278 15.95 14.87 12.16
CA GLY A 278 16.76 15.78 12.94
C GLY A 278 18.05 15.14 13.40
N ASN A 279 18.93 15.99 13.93
CA ASN A 279 20.17 15.55 14.55
C ASN A 279 19.97 15.37 16.07
N VAL A 280 20.61 14.35 16.61
CA VAL A 280 20.86 14.16 18.04
C VAL A 280 22.20 14.80 18.36
N THR A 281 22.20 15.77 19.27
CA THR A 281 23.36 16.58 19.65
C THR A 281 24.00 16.11 20.94
N ALA A 282 23.26 15.40 21.79
CA ALA A 282 23.79 14.81 23.01
C ALA A 282 23.00 13.55 23.40
N MET A 283 23.73 12.57 23.93
CA MET A 283 23.14 11.44 24.65
C MET A 283 23.90 11.18 25.94
N SER A 284 23.19 10.84 27.01
CA SER A 284 23.77 10.37 28.27
C SER A 284 23.02 9.15 28.76
N TRP A 285 23.67 8.31 29.57
CA TRP A 285 23.01 7.14 30.15
C TRP A 285 22.86 7.31 31.67
N SER A 286 21.67 7.01 32.19
CA SER A 286 21.44 6.87 33.63
C SER A 286 20.21 6.00 33.91
N GLY A 287 20.27 5.17 34.95
CA GLY A 287 19.10 4.44 35.44
C GLY A 287 18.48 3.46 34.43
N GLY A 288 19.28 2.89 33.52
CA GLY A 288 18.78 1.99 32.47
C GLY A 288 18.17 2.70 31.26
N GLN A 289 18.36 4.01 31.15
CA GLN A 289 17.82 4.82 30.05
C GLN A 289 18.92 5.65 29.38
N ALA A 290 18.81 5.78 28.05
CA ALA A 290 19.51 6.81 27.31
C ALA A 290 18.64 8.07 27.28
N HIS A 291 19.18 9.18 27.75
CA HIS A 291 18.58 10.51 27.68
C HIS A 291 19.17 11.23 26.47
N VAL A 292 18.30 11.72 25.59
CA VAL A 292 18.64 12.23 24.28
C VAL A 292 18.23 13.68 24.16
N THR A 293 19.09 14.50 23.57
CA THR A 293 18.79 15.87 23.14
C THR A 293 18.91 15.98 21.63
N THR A 294 17.88 16.52 20.99
CA THR A 294 17.84 16.81 19.56
C THR A 294 18.20 18.28 19.29
N GLN A 295 18.70 18.53 18.08
CA GLN A 295 18.96 19.87 17.57
C GLN A 295 17.68 20.69 17.44
N ASP A 296 16.60 20.07 16.94
CA ASP A 296 15.32 20.72 16.71
C ASP A 296 14.57 20.96 18.01
N ASN A 297 14.00 22.16 18.17
CA ASN A 297 13.21 22.57 19.32
C ASN A 297 12.00 23.42 18.87
N PRO A 298 10.76 22.87 18.87
CA PRO A 298 10.42 21.49 19.24
C PRO A 298 10.85 20.49 18.16
N ASN A 299 11.10 19.24 18.56
CA ASN A 299 11.48 18.15 17.64
C ASN A 299 10.28 17.44 16.98
N GLY A 300 9.06 17.76 17.40
CA GLY A 300 7.83 17.22 16.81
C GLY A 300 7.59 15.73 17.09
N ILE A 301 8.28 15.13 18.07
CA ILE A 301 8.13 13.71 18.42
C ILE A 301 6.93 13.54 19.37
N PRO A 302 5.89 12.78 18.99
CA PRO A 302 4.82 12.41 19.94
C PRO A 302 5.32 11.42 21.00
N ASP A 303 4.81 11.53 22.23
CA ASP A 303 5.14 10.61 23.31
C ASP A 303 4.73 9.17 22.99
N GLY A 304 5.58 8.19 23.28
CA GLY A 304 5.36 6.77 22.98
C GLY A 304 5.68 6.34 21.53
N SER A 305 6.18 7.26 20.68
CA SER A 305 6.53 6.96 19.28
C SER A 305 7.70 5.99 19.14
N TRP A 306 7.74 5.27 18.02
CA TRP A 306 8.90 4.49 17.60
C TRP A 306 9.82 5.30 16.69
N LEU A 307 11.09 5.37 17.05
CA LEU A 307 12.13 6.06 16.27
C LEU A 307 13.26 5.09 15.89
N LEU A 308 13.86 5.34 14.73
CA LEU A 308 15.14 4.77 14.35
C LEU A 308 16.26 5.76 14.72
N VAL A 309 17.06 5.44 15.74
CA VAL A 309 18.27 6.20 16.08
C VAL A 309 19.43 5.68 15.24
N ASN A 310 19.94 6.49 14.31
CA ASN A 310 20.87 6.04 13.29
C ASN A 310 22.32 6.00 13.78
N VAL A 311 22.64 4.98 14.55
CA VAL A 311 24.00 4.71 15.02
C VAL A 311 24.82 3.85 14.05
N ASN A 312 24.45 3.78 12.76
CA ASN A 312 25.05 2.82 11.81
C ASN A 312 26.52 3.08 11.47
N TRP A 313 27.04 4.29 11.63
CA TRP A 313 28.49 4.54 11.49
C TRP A 313 29.31 3.98 12.63
N LEU A 314 28.69 3.63 13.77
CA LEU A 314 29.41 2.97 14.85
C LEU A 314 29.70 1.52 14.44
N PRO A 315 30.89 0.97 14.76
CA PRO A 315 31.21 -0.43 14.49
C PRO A 315 30.15 -1.39 15.05
N ILE A 316 29.94 -2.52 14.38
CA ILE A 316 29.08 -3.60 14.90
C ILE A 316 29.62 -4.02 16.27
N GLY A 317 28.75 -4.10 17.28
CA GLY A 317 29.13 -4.44 18.66
C GLY A 317 29.59 -3.25 19.53
N HIS A 318 29.57 -2.02 19.00
CA HIS A 318 29.82 -0.84 19.83
C HIS A 318 28.76 -0.71 20.94
N PRO A 319 29.12 -0.34 22.20
CA PRO A 319 28.18 -0.31 23.32
C PRO A 319 26.98 0.63 23.14
N TRP A 320 27.15 1.66 22.32
CA TRP A 320 26.06 2.58 21.95
C TRP A 320 25.18 2.11 20.77
N ARG A 321 25.54 0.99 20.12
CA ARG A 321 24.83 0.39 18.98
C ARG A 321 24.08 -0.87 19.41
N GLN A 322 23.19 -0.72 20.40
CA GLN A 322 22.42 -1.84 20.96
C GLN A 322 21.10 -2.05 20.23
N THR A 323 20.24 -1.04 20.20
CA THR A 323 18.92 -1.04 19.54
C THR A 323 18.86 0.14 18.57
N MET A 324 18.46 -0.07 17.31
CA MET A 324 18.23 1.06 16.39
C MET A 324 16.78 1.53 16.50
N MET A 325 15.83 0.62 16.74
CA MET A 325 14.43 0.95 17.02
C MET A 325 14.19 1.21 18.50
N GLN A 326 13.67 2.39 18.83
CA GLN A 326 13.43 2.83 20.19
C GLN A 326 12.00 3.32 20.37
N GLN A 327 11.29 2.80 21.36
CA GLN A 327 10.11 3.45 21.87
C GLN A 327 10.56 4.56 22.83
N VAL A 328 10.12 5.78 22.57
CA VAL A 328 10.61 6.96 23.30
C VAL A 328 9.57 7.52 24.24
N THR A 329 10.04 8.03 25.38
CA THR A 329 9.26 8.89 26.28
C THR A 329 9.77 10.31 26.16
N VAL A 330 8.91 11.23 25.74
CA VAL A 330 9.24 12.64 25.52
C VAL A 330 9.35 13.35 26.88
N THR A 331 10.50 13.98 27.13
CA THR A 331 10.80 14.68 28.40
C THR A 331 10.77 16.19 28.27
N GLY A 332 10.72 16.70 27.05
CA GLY A 332 10.65 18.13 26.78
C GLY A 332 10.64 18.44 25.28
N PRO A 333 10.63 19.72 24.89
CA PRO A 333 10.48 20.14 23.50
C PRO A 333 11.50 19.53 22.52
N ASN A 334 12.73 19.32 22.97
CA ASN A 334 13.82 18.72 22.19
C ASN A 334 14.51 17.57 22.92
N THR A 335 13.85 16.95 23.91
CA THR A 335 14.45 15.87 24.70
C THR A 335 13.50 14.70 24.85
N PHE A 336 14.07 13.50 24.86
CA PHE A 336 13.36 12.26 25.12
C PHE A 336 14.31 11.23 25.75
N HIS A 337 13.76 10.14 26.29
CA HIS A 337 14.56 9.00 26.72
C HIS A 337 14.00 7.69 26.21
N PHE A 338 14.84 6.65 26.17
CA PHE A 338 14.45 5.28 25.85
C PHE A 338 15.27 4.28 26.66
N ALA A 339 14.76 3.04 26.78
CA ALA A 339 15.43 1.97 27.51
C ALA A 339 16.70 1.49 26.80
N MET A 340 17.81 1.40 27.53
CA MET A 340 19.10 0.99 26.98
C MET A 340 19.99 0.39 28.07
N ASN A 341 20.74 -0.68 27.77
CA ASN A 341 21.73 -1.19 28.72
C ASN A 341 22.90 -0.21 28.86
N ASP A 342 23.54 -0.21 30.01
CA ASP A 342 24.69 0.66 30.29
C ASP A 342 25.76 0.53 29.18
N PRO A 343 26.04 1.61 28.41
CA PRO A 343 27.07 1.57 27.40
C PRO A 343 28.48 1.54 27.99
N GLY A 344 28.67 1.84 29.28
CA GLY A 344 29.96 1.82 29.97
C GLY A 344 30.97 2.87 29.46
N THR A 345 30.61 3.66 28.45
CA THR A 345 31.46 4.69 27.84
C THR A 345 30.65 5.96 27.57
N PRO A 346 31.29 7.14 27.55
CA PRO A 346 30.64 8.38 27.10
C PRO A 346 30.13 8.27 25.66
N TRP A 347 29.13 9.10 25.32
CA TRP A 347 28.57 9.19 23.98
C TRP A 347 29.62 9.71 22.97
N PRO A 348 29.85 9.01 21.84
CA PRO A 348 30.96 9.31 20.93
C PRO A 348 30.73 10.49 19.97
N GLY A 349 29.53 11.05 19.84
CA GLY A 349 29.29 12.24 18.99
C GLY A 349 27.95 12.22 18.24
N ASN A 350 27.63 13.28 17.49
CA ASN A 350 26.30 13.51 16.93
C ASN A 350 25.75 12.34 16.10
N THR A 351 24.44 12.07 16.27
CA THR A 351 23.70 11.14 15.42
C THR A 351 22.51 11.78 14.69
N SER A 352 21.86 11.06 13.78
CA SER A 352 20.54 11.44 13.26
C SER A 352 19.48 10.47 13.77
N TRP A 353 18.23 10.89 13.68
CA TRP A 353 17.07 10.05 13.98
C TRP A 353 16.03 10.16 12.86
N PHE A 354 15.19 9.12 12.78
CA PHE A 354 14.13 8.97 11.80
C PHE A 354 12.88 8.44 12.50
N TYR A 355 11.68 8.74 11.99
CA TYR A 355 10.52 7.95 12.38
C TYR A 355 10.68 6.52 11.86
N ALA A 356 10.22 5.55 12.64
CA ALA A 356 10.07 4.19 12.11
C ALA A 356 9.10 4.21 10.92
N GLN A 357 9.34 3.34 9.95
CA GLN A 357 8.34 3.06 8.93
C GLN A 357 7.18 2.27 9.55
N GLY A 358 6.02 2.33 8.94
CA GLY A 358 4.93 1.41 9.20
C GLY A 358 5.18 0.02 8.59
N PRO A 359 4.19 -0.87 8.66
CA PRO A 359 4.34 -2.26 8.26
C PRO A 359 4.60 -2.42 6.75
N SER A 360 5.42 -3.40 6.38
CA SER A 360 5.50 -3.88 5.00
C SER A 360 4.15 -4.39 4.52
N ILE A 361 3.49 -5.23 5.32
CA ILE A 361 2.15 -5.73 5.00
C ILE A 361 1.23 -5.47 6.18
N ARG A 362 0.10 -4.82 5.90
CA ARG A 362 -1.01 -4.67 6.85
C ARG A 362 -2.25 -5.39 6.33
N CYS A 363 -2.82 -6.24 7.17
CA CYS A 363 -4.09 -6.89 6.93
C CYS A 363 -5.14 -6.25 7.82
N ARG A 364 -6.10 -5.53 7.22
CA ARG A 364 -7.24 -4.96 7.93
C ARG A 364 -8.44 -5.89 7.85
N ILE A 365 -8.93 -6.14 6.64
CA ILE A 365 -10.01 -7.09 6.39
C ILE A 365 -9.56 -7.99 5.23
N ALA A 366 -9.18 -9.23 5.55
CA ALA A 366 -8.62 -10.18 4.59
C ALA A 366 -9.32 -11.52 4.68
N THR A 367 -9.83 -11.99 3.54
CA THR A 367 -10.58 -13.24 3.44
C THR A 367 -10.06 -14.06 2.26
N GLU A 368 -9.76 -15.33 2.50
CA GLU A 368 -9.31 -16.27 1.45
C GLU A 368 -8.04 -15.79 0.72
N CYS A 369 -7.23 -14.95 1.37
CA CYS A 369 -6.05 -14.35 0.79
C CYS A 369 -4.80 -15.20 1.02
N ALA A 370 -3.83 -15.06 0.12
CA ALA A 370 -2.52 -15.71 0.24
C ALA A 370 -1.40 -14.66 0.20
N ILE A 371 -0.49 -14.73 1.17
CA ILE A 371 0.71 -13.92 1.26
C ILE A 371 1.92 -14.85 1.20
N ILE A 372 2.73 -14.75 0.14
CA ILE A 372 3.72 -15.78 -0.19
C ILE A 372 5.05 -15.18 -0.65
N ALA A 373 6.17 -15.59 -0.04
CA ALA A 373 7.53 -15.32 -0.50
C ALA A 373 7.84 -13.83 -0.76
N ASN A 374 7.37 -12.95 0.12
CA ASN A 374 7.72 -11.53 0.13
C ASN A 374 8.93 -11.27 1.03
N GLN A 375 9.75 -10.31 0.63
CA GLN A 375 10.76 -9.72 1.50
C GLN A 375 10.13 -8.56 2.28
N ALA A 376 9.86 -8.75 3.57
CA ALA A 376 9.32 -7.72 4.47
C ALA A 376 10.46 -6.95 5.16
N GLY A 377 11.22 -6.21 4.35
CA GLY A 377 12.44 -5.50 4.74
C GLY A 377 12.23 -4.06 5.23
N HIS A 378 10.99 -3.60 5.44
CA HIS A 378 10.77 -2.25 5.99
C HIS A 378 11.40 -2.09 7.36
N ASN A 379 11.91 -0.89 7.61
CA ASN A 379 12.41 -0.53 8.90
C ASN A 379 11.26 -0.14 9.85
N ALA A 380 10.51 -1.15 10.26
CA ALA A 380 9.36 -1.04 11.15
C ALA A 380 9.58 -1.86 12.44
N PRO A 381 8.97 -1.46 13.59
CA PRO A 381 8.94 -2.31 14.78
C PRO A 381 8.19 -3.62 14.51
N TYR A 382 7.14 -3.56 13.68
CA TYR A 382 6.35 -4.72 13.25
C TYR A 382 6.15 -4.65 11.74
N PRO A 383 7.02 -5.29 10.93
CA PRO A 383 6.86 -5.30 9.48
C PRO A 383 5.57 -5.97 9.01
N ILE A 384 5.00 -6.88 9.79
CA ILE A 384 3.68 -7.46 9.51
C ILE A 384 2.68 -7.00 10.57
N ASP A 385 1.56 -6.47 10.12
CA ASP A 385 0.45 -6.02 10.96
C ASP A 385 -0.82 -6.81 10.64
N LEU A 386 -1.22 -7.68 11.58
CA LEU A 386 -2.45 -8.46 11.53
C LEU A 386 -3.51 -7.96 12.52
N ASP A 387 -3.23 -6.90 13.28
CA ASP A 387 -4.10 -6.44 14.37
C ASP A 387 -4.93 -5.22 13.96
N TYR A 388 -4.31 -4.30 13.22
CA TYR A 388 -4.92 -3.01 12.86
C TYR A 388 -5.60 -2.35 14.07
N ASP A 389 -4.83 -2.13 15.14
CA ASP A 389 -5.30 -1.54 16.40
C ASP A 389 -6.52 -2.26 17.00
N GLY A 390 -6.53 -3.60 16.92
CA GLY A 390 -7.63 -4.46 17.40
C GLY A 390 -8.88 -4.48 16.52
N GLN A 391 -8.84 -3.86 15.34
CA GLN A 391 -10.00 -3.77 14.43
C GLN A 391 -9.91 -4.72 13.24
N ALA A 392 -8.85 -5.53 13.13
CA ALA A 392 -8.69 -6.45 12.03
C ALA A 392 -9.74 -7.58 12.03
N GLN A 393 -10.07 -8.08 10.84
CA GLN A 393 -11.01 -9.17 10.63
C GLN A 393 -10.48 -10.12 9.55
N HIS A 394 -10.25 -11.38 9.91
CA HIS A 394 -9.55 -12.34 9.05
C HIS A 394 -10.30 -13.66 8.89
N ARG A 395 -10.30 -14.21 7.67
CA ARG A 395 -10.90 -15.53 7.39
C ARG A 395 -10.10 -16.33 6.35
N ASN A 396 -9.76 -17.58 6.66
CA ASN A 396 -9.20 -18.57 5.71
C ASN A 396 -8.00 -18.07 4.88
N ASN A 397 -7.07 -17.39 5.52
CA ASN A 397 -5.89 -16.86 4.87
C ASN A 397 -4.68 -17.78 5.03
N VAL A 398 -3.73 -17.66 4.12
CA VAL A 398 -2.46 -18.38 4.17
C VAL A 398 -1.31 -17.39 4.11
N TYR A 399 -0.31 -17.63 4.94
CA TYR A 399 0.93 -16.89 4.96
C TYR A 399 2.10 -17.88 4.83
N VAL A 400 2.98 -17.71 3.83
CA VAL A 400 4.04 -18.69 3.52
C VAL A 400 5.37 -18.02 3.16
N CYS A 401 6.48 -18.46 3.79
CA CYS A 401 7.86 -18.17 3.34
C CYS A 401 8.30 -16.70 3.22
N ASP A 402 7.75 -15.76 4.00
CA ASP A 402 8.26 -14.38 3.98
C ASP A 402 9.45 -14.17 4.92
N ASP A 403 10.41 -13.38 4.46
CA ASP A 403 11.52 -12.89 5.28
C ASP A 403 11.05 -11.67 6.08
N VAL A 404 10.80 -11.89 7.37
CA VAL A 404 10.32 -10.87 8.30
C VAL A 404 11.44 -10.46 9.25
N ASN A 405 12.06 -9.31 8.99
CA ASN A 405 13.30 -8.88 9.66
C ASN A 405 13.11 -8.55 11.16
N ARG A 406 11.92 -8.05 11.58
CA ARG A 406 11.71 -7.50 12.94
C ARG A 406 10.43 -7.91 13.68
N GLY A 407 9.62 -8.82 13.15
CA GLY A 407 8.51 -9.45 13.87
C GLY A 407 7.11 -9.12 13.36
N TRP A 408 6.11 -9.47 14.18
CA TRP A 408 4.69 -9.46 13.83
C TRP A 408 3.87 -8.72 14.89
N LEU A 409 3.00 -7.82 14.47
CA LEU A 409 1.91 -7.35 15.32
C LEU A 409 0.77 -8.35 15.18
N MET A 410 0.69 -9.27 16.15
CA MET A 410 -0.33 -10.31 16.19
C MET A 410 -1.67 -9.71 16.62
N PRO A 411 -2.80 -10.30 16.18
CA PRO A 411 -4.12 -9.83 16.58
C PRO A 411 -4.31 -9.83 18.11
N THR A 412 -4.82 -8.73 18.64
CA THR A 412 -5.27 -8.56 20.03
C THR A 412 -6.54 -9.39 20.26
N ASP A 413 -7.44 -9.45 19.27
CA ASP A 413 -8.48 -10.47 19.21
C ASP A 413 -7.89 -11.77 18.66
N THR A 414 -7.52 -12.67 19.55
CA THR A 414 -6.81 -13.92 19.23
C THR A 414 -7.63 -14.89 18.40
N SER A 415 -8.96 -14.72 18.28
CA SER A 415 -9.80 -15.52 17.38
C SER A 415 -9.42 -15.33 15.89
N ASN A 416 -8.90 -14.15 15.55
CA ASN A 416 -8.36 -13.87 14.22
C ASN A 416 -7.13 -14.71 13.88
N ILE A 417 -6.42 -15.29 14.86
CA ILE A 417 -5.25 -16.16 14.61
C ILE A 417 -5.70 -17.47 13.96
N ALA A 418 -6.87 -18.00 14.35
CA ALA A 418 -7.42 -19.23 13.76
C ALA A 418 -7.76 -19.09 12.27
N ALA A 419 -7.81 -17.86 11.76
CA ALA A 419 -8.02 -17.56 10.36
C ALA A 419 -6.78 -17.69 9.49
N TRP A 420 -5.60 -17.89 10.08
CA TRP A 420 -4.33 -17.93 9.35
C TRP A 420 -3.67 -19.30 9.45
N HIS A 421 -3.24 -19.80 8.29
CA HIS A 421 -2.23 -20.85 8.23
C HIS A 421 -0.86 -20.22 7.99
N PHE A 422 0.09 -20.44 8.90
CA PHE A 422 1.47 -19.98 8.78
C PHE A 422 2.39 -21.16 8.43
N ASP A 423 3.10 -21.08 7.30
CA ASP A 423 4.14 -22.05 6.92
C ASP A 423 5.48 -21.36 6.63
N ARG A 424 6.55 -21.81 7.31
CA ARG A 424 7.91 -21.24 7.15
C ARG A 424 7.93 -19.71 7.29
N CYS A 425 7.11 -19.19 8.19
CA CYS A 425 7.00 -17.77 8.49
C CYS A 425 7.81 -17.38 9.72
N GLY A 426 8.38 -16.18 9.69
CA GLY A 426 9.14 -15.62 10.80
C GLY A 426 10.64 -15.90 10.73
N SER A 427 11.41 -15.03 11.37
CA SER A 427 12.86 -15.15 11.46
C SER A 427 13.28 -15.74 12.80
N PRO A 428 14.11 -16.79 12.85
CA PRO A 428 14.78 -17.20 14.08
C PRO A 428 15.85 -16.18 14.52
N ILE A 429 16.22 -15.25 13.63
CA ILE A 429 17.31 -14.31 13.78
C ILE A 429 16.74 -13.01 14.36
N ARG A 430 17.07 -12.72 15.63
CA ARG A 430 17.09 -11.33 16.10
C ARG A 430 18.10 -10.59 15.25
N HIS A 431 17.69 -9.50 14.58
CA HIS A 431 18.68 -8.62 13.99
C HIS A 431 19.65 -8.19 15.12
N PRO A 432 20.98 -8.34 14.96
CA PRO A 432 21.95 -8.14 16.05
C PRO A 432 21.90 -6.75 16.69
N SER A 433 21.30 -5.79 16.01
CA SER A 433 21.11 -4.41 16.47
C SER A 433 19.72 -4.10 17.00
N ASP A 434 18.85 -5.08 17.27
CA ASP A 434 17.49 -4.87 17.81
C ASP A 434 17.08 -5.90 18.91
N PRO A 435 17.88 -6.09 19.99
CA PRO A 435 17.62 -7.07 21.05
C PRO A 435 16.35 -6.81 21.90
N GLY A 436 15.71 -5.63 21.78
CA GLY A 436 14.52 -5.24 22.56
C GLY A 436 13.17 -5.63 21.95
N ILE A 437 13.11 -5.99 20.66
CA ILE A 437 11.89 -6.46 20.00
C ILE A 437 11.98 -7.99 19.99
N ALA A 438 11.17 -8.66 20.81
CA ALA A 438 11.07 -10.11 20.71
C ALA A 438 10.44 -10.43 19.35
N PRO A 439 11.07 -11.24 18.47
CA PRO A 439 10.39 -11.72 17.28
C PRO A 439 9.19 -12.53 17.75
N SER A 440 8.00 -11.96 17.60
CA SER A 440 6.75 -12.70 17.71
C SER A 440 6.75 -13.69 16.56
N ASN A 441 7.03 -14.95 16.87
CA ASN A 441 6.63 -16.03 15.99
C ASN A 441 5.09 -16.04 15.97
N PRO A 442 4.43 -16.09 14.80
CA PRO A 442 2.98 -16.20 14.73
C PRO A 442 2.43 -17.49 15.34
N ASN A 443 3.27 -18.53 15.47
CA ASN A 443 2.90 -19.82 16.05
C ASN A 443 2.82 -19.75 17.59
N ALA A 444 1.97 -20.62 18.17
CA ALA A 444 1.80 -20.78 19.62
C ALA A 444 1.38 -19.49 20.35
N LYS A 445 0.33 -18.84 19.83
CA LYS A 445 -0.32 -17.67 20.45
C LYS A 445 -1.79 -17.88 20.78
N MET A 446 -2.37 -18.98 20.28
CA MET A 446 -3.81 -19.22 20.31
C MET A 446 -4.22 -19.99 21.57
N HIS A 447 -5.34 -19.60 22.18
CA HIS A 447 -5.96 -20.33 23.27
C HIS A 447 -7.03 -21.29 22.73
N VAL A 448 -7.42 -22.29 23.51
CA VAL A 448 -8.52 -23.19 23.18
C VAL A 448 -9.83 -22.42 22.97
N ALA A 449 -10.04 -21.31 23.68
CA ALA A 449 -11.20 -20.44 23.51
C ALA A 449 -11.25 -19.77 22.11
N ASP A 450 -10.10 -19.59 21.47
CA ASP A 450 -9.97 -18.97 20.15
C ASP A 450 -10.20 -19.97 19.00
N LEU A 451 -10.34 -21.26 19.29
CA LEU A 451 -10.58 -22.28 18.28
C LEU A 451 -11.93 -22.06 17.60
N PRO A 452 -12.05 -22.33 16.27
CA PRO A 452 -13.30 -22.20 15.56
C PRO A 452 -14.45 -22.94 16.24
N GLY A 453 -15.58 -22.25 16.36
CA GLY A 453 -16.82 -22.64 17.04
C GLY A 453 -16.79 -22.68 18.57
N ASN A 454 -15.71 -22.21 19.21
CA ASN A 454 -15.70 -21.90 20.65
C ASN A 454 -16.01 -20.41 20.96
N PHE A 455 -16.15 -19.56 19.93
CA PHE A 455 -16.47 -18.14 20.07
C PHE A 455 -17.66 -17.72 19.17
N THR A 456 -18.31 -16.59 19.51
CA THR A 456 -19.45 -15.99 18.79
C THR A 456 -19.24 -14.48 18.78
N PRO A 457 -19.49 -13.77 17.66
CA PRO A 457 -20.22 -14.17 16.46
C PRO A 457 -19.35 -14.81 15.37
N VAL A 458 -19.87 -15.86 14.73
CA VAL A 458 -19.42 -16.26 13.39
C VAL A 458 -20.05 -15.29 12.41
N ASN A 459 -19.34 -14.26 11.99
CA ASN A 459 -19.77 -13.37 10.91
C ASN A 459 -19.01 -13.74 9.61
N GLU A 460 -19.25 -12.99 8.52
CA GLU A 460 -18.59 -13.26 7.23
C GLU A 460 -17.05 -13.13 7.27
N PHE A 461 -16.47 -12.59 8.34
CA PHE A 461 -15.05 -12.33 8.46
C PHE A 461 -14.34 -13.17 9.53
N PHE A 462 -15.01 -14.09 10.22
CA PHE A 462 -14.37 -15.03 11.15
C PHE A 462 -14.30 -16.44 10.56
N PRO A 463 -13.33 -17.28 10.97
CA PRO A 463 -13.18 -18.62 10.43
C PRO A 463 -14.43 -19.47 10.73
N PRO A 464 -15.05 -20.09 9.70
CA PRO A 464 -16.14 -21.02 9.92
C PRO A 464 -15.60 -22.31 10.57
N GLY A 465 -16.39 -22.94 11.44
CA GLY A 465 -16.00 -24.20 12.09
C GLY A 465 -16.61 -24.43 13.47
N PRO A 466 -16.19 -25.50 14.18
CA PRO A 466 -15.12 -26.42 13.80
C PRO A 466 -15.53 -27.41 12.68
N PHE A 467 -14.55 -27.89 11.91
CA PHE A 467 -14.73 -28.96 10.92
C PHE A 467 -13.87 -30.18 11.25
N GLU A 468 -14.35 -31.39 10.93
CA GLU A 468 -13.59 -32.63 11.15
C GLU A 468 -12.23 -32.56 10.43
N GLY A 469 -11.15 -32.87 11.17
CA GLY A 469 -9.79 -32.87 10.66
C GLY A 469 -9.05 -31.53 10.74
N GLN A 470 -9.71 -30.44 11.12
CA GLN A 470 -9.07 -29.12 11.27
C GLN A 470 -8.03 -29.14 12.40
N GLU A 471 -6.84 -28.56 12.20
CA GLU A 471 -5.70 -28.61 13.13
C GLU A 471 -5.18 -27.23 13.53
N TYR A 472 -4.76 -27.09 14.80
CA TYR A 472 -4.15 -25.86 15.32
C TYR A 472 -3.19 -26.13 16.49
N ASP A 473 -2.35 -25.14 16.82
CA ASP A 473 -1.52 -25.15 18.03
C ASP A 473 -2.10 -24.23 19.11
N VAL A 474 -2.35 -24.77 20.30
CA VAL A 474 -2.88 -24.02 21.46
C VAL A 474 -1.86 -23.89 22.59
N ILE A 475 -1.99 -22.86 23.43
CA ILE A 475 -1.05 -22.59 24.55
C ILE A 475 -1.59 -22.84 25.95
N ASP A 476 -2.89 -23.10 26.10
CA ASP A 476 -3.57 -23.22 27.39
C ASP A 476 -4.35 -24.55 27.54
N GLY A 477 -3.90 -25.60 26.86
CA GLY A 477 -4.56 -26.89 26.86
C GLY A 477 -4.54 -27.60 28.23
N SER A 478 -5.64 -28.26 28.56
CA SER A 478 -5.84 -29.12 29.73
C SER A 478 -6.71 -30.33 29.37
N ALA A 479 -6.56 -31.44 30.09
CA ALA A 479 -7.39 -32.64 29.93
C ALA A 479 -8.84 -32.37 30.36
N PHE A 480 -9.80 -32.80 29.56
CA PHE A 480 -11.21 -32.80 29.94
C PHE A 480 -11.50 -33.83 31.04
N GLY A 481 -12.41 -33.48 31.97
CA GLY A 481 -12.80 -34.35 33.08
C GLY A 481 -12.01 -34.15 34.37
N PHE A 482 -11.01 -33.26 34.35
CA PHE A 482 -10.22 -32.86 35.51
C PHE A 482 -10.25 -31.34 35.66
N ALA A 483 -10.04 -30.83 36.89
CA ALA A 483 -9.88 -29.39 37.11
C ALA A 483 -8.54 -28.92 36.51
N PRO A 484 -8.51 -27.86 35.69
CA PRO A 484 -7.25 -27.31 35.19
C PRO A 484 -6.34 -26.83 36.33
N PRO A 485 -5.00 -26.95 36.21
CA PRO A 485 -4.26 -27.49 35.06
C PRO A 485 -4.03 -29.01 35.21
N HIS A 486 -4.51 -29.81 34.26
CA HIS A 486 -4.19 -31.24 34.16
C HIS A 486 -3.71 -31.58 32.75
N ASP A 487 -2.59 -32.30 32.63
CA ASP A 487 -2.01 -32.58 31.31
C ASP A 487 -2.89 -33.53 30.50
N ALA A 488 -3.13 -33.21 29.23
CA ALA A 488 -3.88 -34.05 28.29
C ALA A 488 -2.91 -35.02 27.62
N GLY A 489 -3.21 -36.32 27.67
CA GLY A 489 -2.52 -37.34 26.90
C GLY A 489 -2.83 -37.27 25.40
N PHE A 490 -2.14 -38.10 24.61
CA PHE A 490 -2.45 -38.25 23.19
C PHE A 490 -3.90 -38.73 23.00
N ALA A 491 -4.63 -38.13 22.05
CA ALA A 491 -6.06 -38.36 21.78
C ALA A 491 -7.04 -37.97 22.90
N ASP A 492 -6.56 -37.42 24.02
CA ASP A 492 -7.45 -36.87 25.03
C ASP A 492 -8.19 -35.64 24.50
N ARG A 493 -9.41 -35.45 25.00
CA ARG A 493 -10.17 -34.21 24.75
C ARG A 493 -9.47 -33.06 25.48
N VAL A 494 -9.22 -31.99 24.75
CA VAL A 494 -8.57 -30.78 25.24
C VAL A 494 -9.62 -29.72 25.57
N ILE A 495 -9.47 -29.08 26.73
CA ILE A 495 -10.15 -27.86 27.16
C ILE A 495 -9.12 -26.77 27.48
N GLY A 496 -9.54 -25.51 27.58
CA GLY A 496 -8.66 -24.39 27.95
C GLY A 496 -8.37 -24.30 29.44
N GLY A 497 -7.56 -23.31 29.83
CA GLY A 497 -7.25 -22.97 31.22
C GLY A 497 -6.11 -23.77 31.87
N GLY A 498 -5.39 -24.59 31.09
CA GLY A 498 -4.15 -25.25 31.52
C GLY A 498 -2.88 -24.51 31.09
N ASN A 499 -1.73 -25.15 31.30
CA ASN A 499 -0.42 -24.67 30.81
C ASN A 499 0.08 -25.48 29.60
N GLY A 500 -0.73 -26.42 29.11
CA GLY A 500 -0.35 -27.36 28.07
C GLY A 500 -0.27 -26.70 26.70
N ARG A 501 0.87 -26.88 26.02
CA ARG A 501 1.02 -26.46 24.63
C ARG A 501 0.86 -27.67 23.73
N TYR A 502 -0.24 -27.73 22.98
CA TYR A 502 -0.64 -28.91 22.24
C TYR A 502 -0.95 -28.58 20.79
N LYS A 503 -0.64 -29.52 19.91
CA LYS A 503 -1.29 -29.57 18.61
C LYS A 503 -2.63 -30.27 18.78
N VAL A 504 -3.72 -29.64 18.37
CA VAL A 504 -5.08 -30.16 18.47
C VAL A 504 -5.69 -30.39 17.10
N ARG A 505 -6.57 -31.39 17.00
CA ARG A 505 -7.38 -31.68 15.82
C ARG A 505 -8.83 -31.90 16.22
N TYR A 506 -9.78 -31.37 15.46
CA TYR A 506 -11.19 -31.65 15.68
C TYR A 506 -11.58 -33.03 15.12
N ASP A 507 -12.19 -33.89 15.94
CA ASP A 507 -12.57 -35.27 15.57
C ASP A 507 -14.04 -35.40 15.09
N GLY A 508 -14.71 -34.27 14.82
CA GLY A 508 -16.14 -34.22 14.50
C GLY A 508 -17.03 -34.00 15.73
N GLN A 509 -16.49 -34.10 16.95
CA GLN A 509 -17.20 -33.79 18.19
C GLN A 509 -16.38 -32.90 19.13
N HIS A 510 -15.08 -33.14 19.23
CA HIS A 510 -14.20 -32.54 20.22
C HIS A 510 -12.82 -32.21 19.63
N TRP A 511 -12.16 -31.22 20.21
CA TRP A 511 -10.75 -30.97 20.00
C TRP A 511 -9.91 -32.01 20.76
N ARG A 512 -9.09 -32.76 20.03
CA ARG A 512 -8.23 -33.83 20.55
C ARG A 512 -6.76 -33.46 20.43
N ARG A 513 -5.96 -33.79 21.43
CA ARG A 513 -4.51 -33.65 21.33
C ARG A 513 -3.96 -34.65 20.30
N ILE A 514 -3.13 -34.17 19.38
CA ILE A 514 -2.43 -34.98 18.36
C ILE A 514 -0.91 -34.75 18.35
N GLY A 515 -0.41 -33.78 19.12
CA GLY A 515 1.02 -33.48 19.31
C GLY A 515 1.27 -32.88 20.68
#